data_AF-A0A9D8AXN2-F1
#
_entry.id   AF-A0A9D8AXN2-F1
#
_cell.length_a   1.000
_cell.length_b   1.000
_cell.length_c   1.000
_cell.angle_alpha   90.00
_cell.angle_beta   90.00
_cell.angle_gamma   90.00
#
_symmetry.space_group_name_H-M   'P 1'
#
loop_
_entity.id
_entity.type
_entity.pdbx_description
1 polymer ?
#
loop_
_entity_poly.entity_id
_entity_poly.type
_entity_poly.pdbx_seq_one_letter_code
_entity_poly.pdbx_strand_id
1 'polypeptide(L)'
;MNDPLKRAVESLQSRLTPGFVEAQVRELLRQGEDVGGGINATRLIRHLVGDPAQGDVEVAWAYDQLRPGLRAALEQIPTLYYLEGD
;
A
#
# COMPACT_ATOMS: atom_id res chain seq x y z
N MET A 1 19.22 6.02 5.74
CA MET A 1 17.91 5.33 5.82
C MET A 1 17.46 5.35 7.26
N ASN A 2 16.27 5.86 7.55
CA ASN A 2 15.80 6.04 8.91
C ASN A 2 15.43 4.68 9.54
N ASP A 3 16.03 4.35 10.68
CA ASP A 3 15.70 3.14 11.47
C ASP A 3 14.19 2.93 11.73
N PRO A 4 13.37 3.97 12.04
CA PRO A 4 11.93 3.76 12.24
C PRO A 4 11.20 3.31 10.98
N LEU A 5 11.57 3.81 9.80
CA LEU A 5 10.97 3.39 8.53
C LEU A 5 11.25 1.92 8.23
N LYS A 6 12.51 1.50 8.42
CA LYS A 6 12.90 0.11 8.20
C LYS A 6 12.08 -0.85 9.07
N ARG A 7 11.93 -0.54 10.37
CA ARG A 7 11.11 -1.35 11.28
C ARG A 7 9.63 -1.36 10.89
N ALA A 8 9.10 -0.23 10.44
CA ALA A 8 7.71 -0.17 9.96
C ALA A 8 7.51 -1.09 8.74
N VAL A 9 8.42 -1.04 7.76
CA VAL A 9 8.40 -1.91 6.59
C VAL A 9 8.53 -3.39 6.95
N GLU A 10 9.47 -3.76 7.82
CA GLU A 10 9.63 -5.14 8.30
C GLU A 10 8.36 -5.65 9.02
N SER A 11 7.76 -4.80 9.86
CA SER A 11 6.49 -5.12 10.52
C SER A 11 5.34 -5.27 9.52
N LEU A 12 5.31 -4.47 8.46
CA LEU A 12 4.28 -4.56 7.43
C LEU A 12 4.43 -5.82 6.60
N GLN A 13 5.65 -6.22 6.23
CA GLN A 13 5.91 -7.42 5.43
C GLN A 13 5.29 -8.68 6.07
N SER A 14 5.36 -8.81 7.40
CA SER A 14 4.73 -9.95 8.11
C SER A 14 3.20 -9.88 8.19
N ARG A 15 2.60 -8.73 7.88
CA ARG A 15 1.16 -8.45 7.96
C ARG A 15 0.48 -8.35 6.60
N LEU A 16 1.22 -8.39 5.49
CA LEU A 16 0.73 -8.33 4.11
C LEU A 16 -0.05 -9.59 3.71
N THR A 17 -1.22 -9.74 4.32
CA THR A 17 -2.21 -10.76 3.98
C THR A 17 -3.29 -10.17 3.07
N PRO A 18 -4.00 -10.98 2.28
CA PRO A 18 -5.10 -10.49 1.43
C PRO A 18 -6.14 -9.67 2.20
N GLY A 19 -6.60 -10.17 3.35
CA GLY A 19 -7.60 -9.46 4.17
C GLY A 19 -7.10 -8.14 4.76
N PHE A 20 -5.82 -8.08 5.14
CA PHE A 20 -5.21 -6.83 5.60
C PHE A 20 -5.15 -5.81 4.45
N VAL A 21 -4.61 -6.21 3.29
CA VAL A 21 -4.47 -5.33 2.12
C VAL A 21 -5.82 -4.83 1.65
N GLU A 22 -6.83 -5.71 1.55
CA GLU A 22 -8.19 -5.32 1.17
C GLU A 22 -8.78 -4.28 2.13
N ALA A 23 -8.60 -4.45 3.44
CA ALA A 23 -9.09 -3.50 4.43
C ALA A 23 -8.45 -2.11 4.28
N GLN A 24 -7.14 -2.05 4.03
CA GLN A 24 -6.43 -0.78 3.84
C GLN A 24 -6.81 -0.09 2.53
N VAL A 25 -6.95 -0.86 1.44
CA VAL A 25 -7.43 -0.34 0.15
C VAL A 25 -8.85 0.20 0.28
N ARG A 26 -9.77 -0.54 0.90
CA ARG A 26 -11.15 -0.07 1.12
C ARG A 26 -11.21 1.19 1.97
N GLU A 27 -10.37 1.30 2.99
CA GLU A 27 -10.29 2.50 3.82
C GLU A 27 -9.86 3.72 3.01
N LEU A 28 -8.86 3.58 2.15
CA LEU A 28 -8.43 4.66 1.26
C LEU A 28 -9.50 5.03 0.23
N LEU A 29 -10.24 4.06 -0.32
CA LEU A 29 -11.34 4.35 -1.25
C LEU A 29 -12.46 5.15 -0.58
N ARG A 30 -12.78 4.88 0.69
CA ARG A 30 -13.76 5.68 1.45
C ARG A 30 -13.34 7.13 1.64
N GLN A 31 -12.03 7.39 1.68
CA GLN A 31 -11.47 8.74 1.80
C GLN A 31 -11.45 9.47 0.44
N GLY A 32 -11.87 8.80 -0.63
CA GLY A 32 -11.89 9.33 -2.00
C GLY A 32 -10.83 8.65 -2.86
N GLU A 33 -11.17 8.49 -4.13
CA GLU A 33 -10.28 7.96 -5.15
C GLU A 33 -9.27 9.01 -5.62
N ASP A 34 -8.16 8.54 -6.16
CA ASP A 34 -7.20 9.41 -6.84
C ASP A 34 -7.69 9.80 -8.25
N VAL A 35 -7.10 10.84 -8.82
CA VAL A 35 -7.43 11.32 -10.18
C VAL A 35 -7.21 10.18 -11.19
N GLY A 36 -8.28 9.77 -11.87
CA GLY A 36 -8.27 8.65 -12.81
C GLY A 36 -8.95 7.37 -12.30
N GLY A 37 -9.43 7.37 -11.05
CA GLY A 37 -10.10 6.23 -10.43
C GLY A 37 -9.12 5.33 -9.65
N GLY A 38 -9.57 4.80 -8.52
CA GLY A 38 -8.78 3.89 -7.68
C GLY A 38 -7.78 4.57 -6.72
N ILE A 39 -6.70 3.85 -6.35
CA ILE A 39 -5.70 4.29 -5.37
C ILE A 39 -4.30 4.19 -5.96
N ASN A 40 -3.56 5.28 -5.89
CA ASN A 40 -2.15 5.36 -6.25
C ASN A 40 -1.30 4.54 -5.27
N ALA A 41 -0.38 3.74 -5.80
CA ALA A 41 0.55 2.94 -5.01
C ALA A 41 1.32 3.77 -3.97
N THR A 42 1.78 4.97 -4.31
CA THR A 42 2.47 5.90 -3.40
C THR A 42 1.58 6.31 -2.24
N ARG A 43 0.28 6.55 -2.49
CA ARG A 43 -0.70 6.89 -1.46
C ARG A 43 -0.94 5.70 -0.53
N LEU A 44 -1.04 4.50 -1.08
CA LEU A 44 -1.13 3.26 -0.29
C LEU A 44 0.10 3.07 0.60
N ILE A 45 1.31 3.22 0.06
CA ILE A 45 2.54 3.07 0.86
C ILE A 45 2.58 4.11 1.98
N ARG A 46 2.35 5.38 1.67
CA ARG A 46 2.31 6.47 2.68
C ARG A 46 1.29 6.17 3.79
N HIS A 47 0.13 5.63 3.43
CA HIS A 47 -0.88 5.19 4.39
C HIS A 47 -0.37 4.03 5.27
N LEU A 48 0.23 3.00 4.68
CA LEU A 48 0.71 1.81 5.39
C LEU A 48 1.85 2.11 6.35
N VAL A 49 2.83 2.92 5.93
CA VAL A 49 3.97 3.28 6.80
C VAL A 49 3.60 4.29 7.88
N GLY A 50 2.39 4.88 7.82
CA GLY A 50 1.81 5.68 8.91
C GLY A 50 2.44 7.05 9.13
N ASP A 51 3.32 7.51 8.24
CA ASP A 51 4.01 8.79 8.35
C ASP A 51 3.81 9.63 7.08
N PRO A 52 2.97 10.69 7.14
CA PRO A 52 2.72 11.56 5.99
C PRO A 52 3.94 12.43 5.64
N ALA A 53 4.94 12.57 6.51
CA ALA A 53 6.13 13.40 6.31
C ALA A 53 7.29 12.66 5.61
N GLN A 54 7.11 11.40 5.22
CA GLN A 54 8.13 10.65 4.48
C GLN A 54 8.44 11.35 3.15
N GLY A 55 9.73 11.55 2.86
CA GLY A 55 10.18 12.04 1.56
C GLY A 55 9.87 11.02 0.46
N ASP A 56 9.87 11.48 -0.79
CA ASP A 56 9.57 10.61 -1.94
C ASP A 56 10.59 9.47 -2.10
N VAL A 57 11.85 9.69 -1.69
CA VAL A 57 12.91 8.67 -1.71
C VAL A 57 12.60 7.54 -0.73
N GLU A 58 12.16 7.88 0.47
CA GLU A 58 11.78 6.90 1.48
C GLU A 58 10.54 6.10 1.07
N VAL A 59 9.55 6.75 0.46
CA VAL A 59 8.35 6.09 -0.04
C VAL A 59 8.67 5.17 -1.21
N ALA A 60 9.53 5.59 -2.14
CA ALA A 60 10.00 4.74 -3.23
C ALA A 60 10.74 3.50 -2.69
N TRP A 61 11.62 3.68 -1.70
CA TRP A 61 12.29 2.56 -1.05
C TRP A 61 11.31 1.61 -0.37
N ALA A 62 10.35 2.13 0.41
CA ALA A 62 9.34 1.30 1.07
C ALA A 62 8.44 0.56 0.06
N TYR A 63 8.09 1.21 -1.04
CA TYR A 63 7.37 0.58 -2.14
C TYR A 63 8.13 -0.62 -2.69
N ASP A 64 9.42 -0.47 -3.02
CA ASP A 64 10.23 -1.58 -3.55
C ASP A 64 10.29 -2.78 -2.57
N GLN A 65 10.34 -2.52 -1.26
CA GLN A 65 10.36 -3.58 -0.26
C GLN A 65 9.02 -4.28 -0.06
N LEU A 66 7.90 -3.57 -0.22
CA LEU A 66 6.56 -4.09 0.04
C LEU A 66 5.88 -4.64 -1.22
N ARG A 67 6.31 -4.21 -2.41
CA ARG A 67 5.72 -4.55 -3.70
C ARG A 67 5.55 -6.06 -3.92
N PRO A 68 6.52 -6.94 -3.62
CA PRO A 68 6.34 -8.38 -3.83
C PRO A 68 5.19 -8.97 -3.01
N GLY A 69 5.11 -8.61 -1.72
CA GLY A 69 4.04 -9.06 -0.82
C GLY A 69 2.69 -8.45 -1.16
N LEU A 70 2.66 -7.16 -1.51
CA LEU A 70 1.45 -6.48 -1.96
C LEU A 70 0.89 -7.12 -3.22
N ARG A 71 1.73 -7.42 -4.21
CA ARG A 71 1.31 -8.09 -5.44
C ARG A 71 0.71 -9.46 -5.14
N ALA A 72 1.41 -10.29 -4.36
CA ALA A 72 0.93 -11.62 -4.00
C ALA A 72 -0.40 -11.57 -3.22
N ALA A 73 -0.61 -10.54 -2.39
CA ALA A 73 -1.86 -10.35 -1.68
C ALA A 73 -2.99 -9.88 -2.61
N LEU A 74 -2.73 -8.90 -3.48
CA LEU A 74 -3.70 -8.34 -4.43
C LEU A 74 -4.18 -9.38 -5.46
N GLU A 75 -3.29 -10.24 -5.95
CA GLU A 75 -3.64 -11.34 -6.87
C GLU A 75 -4.65 -12.33 -6.25
N GLN A 76 -4.79 -12.35 -4.92
CA GLN A 76 -5.75 -13.19 -4.20
C GLN A 76 -7.07 -12.47 -3.86
N ILE A 77 -7.23 -11.21 -4.25
CA ILE A 77 -8.42 -10.40 -3.94
C ILE A 77 -9.21 -10.14 -5.24
N PRO A 78 -10.12 -11.04 -5.65
CA PRO A 78 -10.86 -10.91 -6.91
C PRO A 78 -11.79 -9.69 -6.93
N THR A 79 -12.20 -9.17 -5.78
CA THR A 79 -13.02 -7.95 -5.65
C THR A 79 -12.25 -6.68 -6.03
N LEU A 80 -10.92 -6.68 -6.01
CA LEU A 80 -10.08 -5.56 -6.42
C LEU A 80 -9.70 -5.62 -7.91
N TYR A 81 -9.91 -6.77 -8.57
CA TYR A 81 -9.69 -6.94 -10.02
C TYR A 81 -10.68 -6.13 -10.87
N TYR A 82 -11.83 -5.75 -10.30
CA TYR A 82 -12.83 -4.89 -10.95
C TYR A 82 -12.55 -3.38 -10.82
N LEU A 83 -11.44 -2.99 -10.20
CA LEU A 83 -11.05 -1.58 -10.01
C LEU A 83 -9.89 -1.15 -10.94
N GLU A 84 -9.28 -2.07 -11.67
CA GLU A 84 -8.52 -1.73 -12.89
C GLU A 84 -9.57 -1.53 -13.99
N GLY A 85 -10.02 -0.29 -14.17
CA GLY A 85 -11.12 0.05 -15.08
C GLY A 85 -10.89 -0.39 -16.53
N ASP A 86 -12.02 -0.67 -17.19
CA ASP A 86 -12.18 -0.65 -18.66
C ASP A 86 -12.05 0.79 -19.20
#